data_AF-A0A2J4PZT4-F1
#
_entry.id   AF-A0A2J4PZT4-F1
#
_cell.length_a   1.000
_cell.length_b   1.000
_cell.length_c   1.000
_cell.angle_alpha   90.00
_cell.angle_beta   90.00
_cell.angle_gamma   90.00
#
_symmetry.space_group_name_H-M   'P 1'
#
loop_
_entity.id
_entity.type
_entity.pdbx_description
1 polymer ?
#
loop_
_entity_poly.entity_id
_entity_poly.type
_entity_poly.pdbx_seq_one_letter_code
_entity_poly.pdbx_strand_id
1 'polypeptide(L)'
;QLVGLTLLSTVDVSLLSGNNLRFSVGSGTIEDMTVSVNGNSLLTASGLLTTIVNLLGAGNTLTADLSVVNTVTGEVVAIAENSVSISASLLGGLSYNGTVSFANLPAGDYTMVISAPESNGPLVSLINALAAAQVASFVNVDVTDSVGYSVGAIEGNVLDTTASGDMQDSGQGISVTSAVSDSVDGSTPVNVTSAGVNITGAYGVLTIHSDGSYSYQLTKGGAAIGQSDVFSYTITDEAGNTSTTNLTINIGGNIEPAQANPDAQETDLTATFDTLNGESGTVGQLVGVSLLGSVNVGLLNGNSFDFDVAAGANEKVLLSVSGTTGLSLGAALSTLLSLLGGASSFTADLSIVDKATGEVVQVLTNAVNINVDGLGLSLDYSGGGWSSMLPSGSYTAVVSSPNTGGLLGALLDLNLGTFINVSVTDSEGYHTDSLTGNVLQSDGDGDVADTGVNIKVTSVTATSVTDADPVSVTSSGTTIAGAWGSLTIHSDGSYTYQPYGGVNSVGQSEVFTYTITDSLG
;
A
#
# COMPACT_ATOMS: atom_id res chain seq x y z
N GLN A 1 -18.14 -12.50 -17.86
CA GLN A 1 -17.03 -12.07 -18.72
C GLN A 1 -17.55 -11.94 -20.15
N LEU A 2 -17.28 -10.81 -20.81
CA LEU A 2 -17.73 -10.49 -22.18
C LEU A 2 -16.50 -10.26 -23.08
N VAL A 3 -16.67 -10.30 -24.41
CA VAL A 3 -15.56 -10.21 -25.37
C VAL A 3 -15.79 -9.04 -26.34
N GLY A 4 -14.81 -8.14 -26.47
CA GLY A 4 -14.78 -7.07 -27.48
C GLY A 4 -15.81 -5.94 -27.28
N LEU A 5 -15.95 -5.43 -26.06
CA LEU A 5 -16.87 -4.32 -25.76
C LEU A 5 -16.28 -2.95 -26.13
N THR A 6 -17.16 -2.01 -26.52
CA THR A 6 -16.81 -0.59 -26.74
C THR A 6 -17.86 0.30 -26.09
N LEU A 7 -17.55 1.59 -25.86
CA LEU A 7 -18.49 2.59 -25.31
C LEU A 7 -19.79 2.75 -26.12
N LEU A 8 -19.81 2.30 -27.38
CA LEU A 8 -20.98 2.37 -28.26
C LEU A 8 -21.69 1.01 -28.38
N SER A 9 -21.31 0.02 -27.57
CA SER A 9 -21.87 -1.33 -27.62
C SER A 9 -22.99 -1.54 -26.61
N THR A 10 -23.92 -2.43 -26.95
CA THR A 10 -24.99 -2.90 -26.07
C THR A 10 -24.79 -4.37 -25.73
N VAL A 11 -24.96 -4.71 -24.46
CA VAL A 11 -24.89 -6.05 -23.92
C VAL A 11 -26.31 -6.59 -23.75
N ASP A 12 -26.53 -7.86 -24.09
CA ASP A 12 -27.78 -8.53 -23.74
C ASP A 12 -27.91 -8.63 -22.22
N VAL A 13 -28.87 -7.89 -21.66
CA VAL A 13 -29.11 -7.79 -20.22
C VAL A 13 -29.38 -9.13 -19.54
N SER A 14 -29.83 -10.16 -20.28
CA SER A 14 -30.02 -11.50 -19.74
C SER A 14 -28.71 -12.13 -19.24
N LEU A 15 -27.57 -11.75 -19.84
CA LEU A 15 -26.23 -12.19 -19.46
C LEU A 15 -25.73 -11.54 -18.17
N LEU A 16 -26.37 -10.46 -17.72
CA LEU A 16 -26.02 -9.70 -16.52
C LEU A 16 -26.72 -10.22 -15.25
N SER A 17 -27.66 -11.15 -15.41
CA SER A 17 -28.51 -11.66 -14.31
C SER A 17 -27.76 -12.42 -13.21
N GLY A 18 -26.56 -12.94 -13.52
CA GLY A 18 -25.68 -13.62 -12.56
C GLY A 18 -24.64 -12.72 -11.89
N ASN A 19 -24.60 -11.42 -12.18
CA ASN A 19 -23.67 -10.50 -11.54
C ASN A 19 -24.18 -10.07 -10.15
N ASN A 20 -23.33 -10.21 -9.13
CA ASN A 20 -23.68 -9.88 -7.76
C ASN A 20 -23.50 -8.40 -7.42
N LEU A 21 -22.62 -7.68 -8.12
CA LEU A 21 -22.47 -6.23 -7.93
C LEU A 21 -23.50 -5.48 -8.79
N ARG A 22 -24.42 -4.79 -8.10
CA ARG A 22 -25.34 -3.83 -8.68
C ARG A 22 -25.32 -2.57 -7.83
N PHE A 23 -25.23 -1.43 -8.49
CA PHE A 23 -25.27 -0.12 -7.84
C PHE A 23 -26.15 0.83 -8.66
N SER A 24 -26.61 1.90 -8.05
CA SER A 24 -27.42 2.91 -8.72
C SER A 24 -26.84 4.30 -8.49
N VAL A 25 -26.88 5.11 -9.55
CA VAL A 25 -26.65 6.55 -9.47
C VAL A 25 -28.01 7.22 -9.40
N GLY A 26 -28.22 8.04 -8.36
CA GLY A 26 -29.47 8.71 -8.10
C GLY A 26 -29.93 9.61 -9.26
N SER A 27 -31.25 9.79 -9.39
CA SER A 27 -31.81 10.74 -10.35
C SER A 27 -31.35 12.16 -10.04
N GLY A 28 -30.89 12.89 -11.04
CA GLY A 28 -30.38 14.25 -10.85
C GLY A 28 -29.01 14.32 -10.17
N THR A 29 -28.29 13.19 -10.12
CA THR A 29 -26.89 13.16 -9.70
C THR A 29 -25.99 12.61 -10.81
N ILE A 30 -24.71 12.94 -10.69
CA ILE A 30 -23.62 12.33 -11.43
C ILE A 30 -22.65 11.77 -10.39
N GLU A 31 -22.12 10.57 -10.59
CA GLU A 31 -21.17 9.97 -9.63
C GLU A 31 -19.79 9.77 -10.25
N ASP A 32 -18.76 10.15 -9.50
CA ASP A 32 -17.42 9.59 -9.67
C ASP A 32 -17.29 8.41 -8.70
N MET A 33 -16.64 7.33 -9.11
CA MET A 33 -16.59 6.08 -8.36
C MET A 33 -15.23 5.41 -8.50
N THR A 34 -14.63 5.00 -7.40
CA THR A 34 -13.45 4.12 -7.39
C THR A 34 -13.86 2.72 -6.94
N VAL A 35 -13.38 1.72 -7.66
CA VAL A 35 -13.64 0.31 -7.35
C VAL A 35 -12.36 -0.48 -7.24
N SER A 36 -12.36 -1.44 -6.33
CA SER A 36 -11.32 -2.44 -6.19
C SER A 36 -11.84 -3.81 -6.65
N VAL A 37 -11.04 -4.50 -7.44
CA VAL A 37 -11.32 -5.81 -8.01
C VAL A 37 -10.36 -6.81 -7.39
N ASN A 38 -10.86 -7.66 -6.49
CA ASN A 38 -10.05 -8.64 -5.77
C ASN A 38 -10.72 -10.00 -5.80
N GLY A 39 -9.95 -11.08 -5.92
CA GLY A 39 -10.53 -12.41 -5.75
C GLY A 39 -9.60 -13.54 -6.12
N ASN A 40 -9.83 -14.68 -5.48
CA ASN A 40 -9.11 -15.91 -5.78
C ASN A 40 -10.12 -16.99 -6.17
N SER A 41 -9.94 -17.55 -7.37
CA SER A 41 -10.72 -18.69 -7.83
C SER A 41 -9.87 -19.94 -7.75
N LEU A 42 -10.24 -20.86 -6.85
CA LEU A 42 -9.55 -22.15 -6.72
C LEU A 42 -9.97 -23.10 -7.84
N LEU A 43 -9.00 -23.63 -8.59
CA LEU A 43 -9.25 -24.53 -9.71
C LEU A 43 -8.98 -25.97 -9.26
N THR A 44 -10.05 -26.73 -8.98
CA THR A 44 -9.94 -28.10 -8.45
C THR A 44 -9.74 -29.18 -9.52
N ALA A 45 -9.83 -28.83 -10.81
CA ALA A 45 -9.66 -29.76 -11.92
C ALA A 45 -8.21 -29.78 -12.45
N SER A 46 -7.49 -30.89 -12.22
CA SER A 46 -6.08 -31.08 -12.59
C SER A 46 -5.76 -30.82 -14.09
N GLY A 47 -6.69 -31.10 -15.01
CA GLY A 47 -6.53 -30.80 -16.44
C GLY A 47 -6.69 -29.33 -16.82
N LEU A 48 -7.43 -28.57 -16.02
CA LEU A 48 -7.68 -27.15 -16.23
C LEU A 48 -6.48 -26.31 -15.79
N LEU A 49 -5.84 -26.67 -14.68
CA LEU A 49 -4.64 -26.00 -14.18
C LEU A 49 -3.50 -26.05 -15.21
N THR A 50 -3.27 -27.20 -15.84
CA THR A 50 -2.24 -27.35 -16.89
C THR A 50 -2.56 -26.48 -18.11
N THR A 51 -3.83 -26.41 -18.51
CA THR A 51 -4.29 -25.59 -19.63
C THR A 51 -4.10 -24.10 -19.34
N ILE A 52 -4.42 -23.66 -18.12
CA ILE A 52 -4.31 -22.27 -17.68
C ILE A 52 -2.85 -21.85 -17.49
N VAL A 53 -2.02 -22.70 -16.90
CA VAL A 53 -0.57 -22.47 -16.76
C VAL A 53 0.11 -22.40 -18.13
N ASN A 54 -0.31 -23.21 -19.11
CA ASN A 54 0.22 -23.13 -20.48
C ASN A 54 -0.25 -21.88 -21.23
N LEU A 55 -1.46 -21.40 -20.95
CA LEU A 55 -2.03 -20.23 -21.58
C LEU A 55 -1.46 -18.92 -21.03
N LEU A 56 -1.23 -18.88 -19.72
CA LEU A 56 -0.59 -17.77 -19.03
C LEU A 56 0.93 -17.83 -19.21
N GLY A 57 1.56 -19.00 -19.20
CA GLY A 57 3.00 -19.14 -19.05
C GLY A 57 3.47 -18.84 -17.61
N ALA A 58 4.58 -19.43 -17.18
CA ALA A 58 5.09 -19.24 -15.82
C ALA A 58 5.43 -17.75 -15.57
N GLY A 59 4.63 -17.09 -14.72
CA GLY A 59 4.87 -15.71 -14.29
C GLY A 59 4.24 -14.60 -15.13
N ASN A 60 3.41 -14.89 -16.13
CA ASN A 60 2.72 -13.82 -16.86
C ASN A 60 1.34 -13.49 -16.27
N THR A 61 0.98 -12.23 -16.44
CA THR A 61 -0.29 -11.62 -16.09
C THR A 61 -1.06 -11.31 -17.37
N LEU A 62 -2.35 -11.64 -17.42
CA LEU A 62 -3.26 -11.09 -18.43
C LEU A 62 -3.92 -9.84 -17.89
N THR A 63 -4.15 -8.88 -18.77
CA THR A 63 -4.95 -7.70 -18.46
C THR A 63 -6.33 -7.85 -19.08
N ALA A 64 -7.35 -7.37 -18.37
CA ALA A 64 -8.73 -7.30 -18.81
C ALA A 64 -9.27 -5.89 -18.58
N ASP A 65 -10.30 -5.53 -19.34
CA ASP A 65 -11.00 -4.26 -19.18
C ASP A 65 -12.09 -4.43 -18.13
N LEU A 66 -12.37 -3.36 -17.38
CA LEU A 66 -13.53 -3.27 -16.51
C LEU A 66 -14.54 -2.29 -17.11
N SER A 67 -15.74 -2.76 -17.37
CA SER A 67 -16.79 -1.98 -18.02
C SER A 67 -17.98 -1.78 -17.07
N VAL A 68 -18.51 -0.56 -17.03
CA VAL A 68 -19.77 -0.22 -16.36
C VAL A 68 -20.89 -0.35 -17.38
N VAL A 69 -21.90 -1.15 -17.06
CA VAL A 69 -23.01 -1.49 -17.97
C VAL A 69 -24.33 -1.15 -17.31
N ASN A 70 -25.16 -0.38 -18.01
CA ASN A 70 -26.52 -0.08 -17.59
C ASN A 70 -27.36 -1.36 -17.64
N THR A 71 -27.95 -1.74 -16.51
CA THR A 71 -28.67 -3.01 -16.36
C THR A 71 -30.05 -3.00 -16.99
N VAL A 72 -30.58 -1.83 -17.34
CA VAL A 72 -31.87 -1.66 -18.01
C VAL A 72 -31.70 -1.63 -19.52
N THR A 73 -30.75 -0.85 -20.03
CA THR A 73 -30.54 -0.66 -21.48
C THR A 73 -29.51 -1.61 -22.08
N GLY A 74 -28.62 -2.18 -21.25
CA GLY A 74 -27.46 -2.95 -21.70
C GLY A 74 -26.32 -2.09 -22.22
N GLU A 75 -26.45 -0.76 -22.19
CA GLU A 75 -25.45 0.18 -22.70
C GLU A 75 -24.17 0.15 -21.85
N VAL A 76 -23.01 0.11 -22.51
CA VAL A 76 -21.71 0.25 -21.85
C VAL A 76 -21.40 1.75 -21.67
N VAL A 77 -21.52 2.26 -20.45
CA VAL A 77 -21.38 3.69 -20.17
C VAL A 77 -19.95 4.13 -19.87
N ALA A 78 -19.10 3.20 -19.41
CA ALA A 78 -17.69 3.46 -19.15
C ALA A 78 -16.85 2.19 -19.33
N ILE A 79 -15.61 2.35 -19.78
CA ILE A 79 -14.62 1.27 -19.89
C ILE A 79 -13.31 1.79 -19.34
N ALA A 80 -12.70 1.00 -18.45
CA ALA A 80 -11.33 1.19 -18.04
C ALA A 80 -10.47 0.06 -18.60
N GLU A 81 -9.70 0.41 -19.63
CA GLU A 81 -8.89 -0.53 -20.39
C GLU A 81 -7.74 -1.10 -19.56
N ASN A 82 -7.49 -2.41 -19.69
CA ASN A 82 -6.39 -3.13 -19.06
C ASN A 82 -6.27 -2.94 -17.54
N SER A 83 -7.37 -2.63 -16.87
CA SER A 83 -7.41 -2.24 -15.45
C SER A 83 -7.41 -3.42 -14.47
N VAL A 84 -7.73 -4.63 -14.95
CA VAL A 84 -7.78 -5.83 -14.11
C VAL A 84 -6.66 -6.79 -14.51
N SER A 85 -5.77 -7.05 -13.55
CA SER A 85 -4.71 -8.05 -13.64
C SER A 85 -5.25 -9.43 -13.28
N ILE A 86 -4.97 -10.44 -14.12
CA ILE A 86 -5.35 -11.83 -13.92
C ILE A 86 -4.09 -12.69 -13.98
N SER A 87 -3.77 -13.35 -12.88
CA SER A 87 -2.57 -14.19 -12.75
C SER A 87 -2.89 -15.58 -12.20
N ALA A 88 -2.02 -16.55 -12.46
CA ALA A 88 -2.12 -17.86 -11.82
C ALA A 88 -1.55 -17.81 -10.39
N SER A 89 -2.29 -18.33 -9.43
CA SER A 89 -1.80 -18.53 -8.05
C SER A 89 -0.98 -19.82 -7.94
N LEU A 90 0.08 -19.78 -7.12
CA LEU A 90 0.92 -20.95 -6.78
C LEU A 90 0.11 -22.11 -6.17
N LEU A 91 -1.05 -21.82 -5.58
CA LEU A 91 -1.93 -22.82 -4.97
C LEU A 91 -2.96 -23.42 -5.94
N GLY A 92 -2.81 -23.19 -7.25
CA GLY A 92 -3.67 -23.79 -8.27
C GLY A 92 -4.97 -23.03 -8.53
N GLY A 93 -4.88 -21.70 -8.69
CA GLY A 93 -6.04 -20.84 -8.89
C GLY A 93 -5.79 -19.67 -9.85
N LEU A 94 -6.82 -18.84 -10.05
CA LEU A 94 -6.69 -17.51 -10.66
C LEU A 94 -6.79 -16.44 -9.58
N SER A 95 -5.93 -15.44 -9.64
CA SER A 95 -5.98 -14.23 -8.82
C SER A 95 -6.35 -13.05 -9.69
N TYR A 96 -7.30 -12.26 -9.21
CA TYR A 96 -7.75 -11.01 -9.82
C TYR A 96 -7.33 -9.85 -8.93
N ASN A 97 -6.74 -8.81 -9.51
CA ASN A 97 -6.32 -7.62 -8.79
C ASN A 97 -6.44 -6.37 -9.68
N GLY A 98 -7.01 -5.29 -9.16
CA GLY A 98 -7.03 -4.00 -9.84
C GLY A 98 -7.78 -2.95 -9.03
N THR A 99 -7.39 -1.69 -9.16
CA THR A 99 -8.12 -0.54 -8.61
C THR A 99 -8.33 0.46 -9.73
N VAL A 100 -9.55 0.95 -9.89
CA VAL A 100 -9.91 1.80 -11.02
C VAL A 100 -11.00 2.80 -10.69
N SER A 101 -10.90 3.99 -11.26
CA SER A 101 -11.88 5.07 -11.09
C SER A 101 -12.64 5.33 -12.37
N PHE A 102 -13.96 5.45 -12.24
CA PHE A 102 -14.88 5.89 -13.28
C PHE A 102 -15.39 7.28 -12.92
N ALA A 103 -15.36 8.19 -13.87
CA ALA A 103 -15.83 9.55 -13.66
C ALA A 103 -17.09 9.83 -14.47
N ASN A 104 -17.93 10.69 -13.92
CA ASN A 104 -19.13 11.22 -14.54
C ASN A 104 -20.18 10.17 -14.90
N LEU A 105 -20.36 9.14 -14.07
CA LEU A 105 -21.41 8.16 -14.26
C LEU A 105 -22.79 8.85 -14.13
N PRO A 106 -23.63 8.83 -15.17
CA PRO A 106 -24.93 9.49 -15.11
C PRO A 106 -25.92 8.68 -14.28
N ALA A 107 -27.06 9.28 -13.92
CA ALA A 107 -28.17 8.59 -13.27
C ALA A 107 -28.57 7.28 -13.99
N GLY A 108 -28.70 6.19 -13.24
CA GLY A 108 -29.03 4.88 -13.79
C GLY A 108 -28.68 3.72 -12.88
N ASP A 109 -29.12 2.51 -13.26
CA ASP A 109 -28.83 1.27 -12.55
C ASP A 109 -27.73 0.49 -13.29
N TYR A 110 -26.64 0.19 -12.60
CA TYR A 110 -25.43 -0.34 -13.23
C TYR A 110 -24.96 -1.66 -12.61
N THR A 111 -24.17 -2.37 -13.40
CA THR A 111 -23.33 -3.48 -12.97
C THR A 111 -21.96 -3.33 -13.62
N MET A 112 -20.97 -4.07 -13.13
CA MET A 112 -19.64 -4.10 -13.71
C MET A 112 -19.35 -5.44 -14.37
N VAL A 113 -18.63 -5.41 -15.49
CA VAL A 113 -18.24 -6.61 -16.21
C VAL A 113 -16.78 -6.56 -16.58
N ILE A 114 -16.06 -7.63 -16.27
CA ILE A 114 -14.72 -7.87 -16.79
C ILE A 114 -14.85 -8.34 -18.24
N SER A 115 -14.19 -7.64 -19.16
CA SER A 115 -14.23 -7.94 -20.58
C SER A 115 -12.84 -8.07 -21.20
N ALA A 116 -12.77 -8.85 -22.28
CA ALA A 116 -11.55 -8.94 -23.07
C ALA A 116 -11.47 -7.75 -24.05
N PRO A 117 -10.33 -7.03 -24.11
CA PRO A 117 -10.17 -5.85 -24.96
C PRO A 117 -10.30 -6.21 -26.45
N GLU A 118 -9.93 -7.44 -26.80
CA GLU A 118 -9.95 -7.94 -28.16
C GLU A 118 -10.89 -9.15 -28.31
N SER A 119 -11.41 -9.32 -29.53
CA SER A 119 -12.29 -10.44 -29.87
C SER A 119 -11.59 -11.80 -29.98
N ASN A 120 -10.26 -11.80 -29.94
CA ASN A 120 -9.39 -12.97 -29.98
C ASN A 120 -8.19 -12.75 -29.04
N GLY A 121 -7.55 -13.83 -28.60
CA GLY A 121 -6.35 -13.75 -27.76
C GLY A 121 -6.35 -14.68 -26.55
N PRO A 122 -5.32 -14.57 -25.70
CA PRO A 122 -5.14 -15.46 -24.55
C PRO A 122 -6.24 -15.29 -23.50
N LEU A 123 -6.72 -14.06 -23.25
CA LEU A 123 -7.81 -13.82 -22.31
C LEU A 123 -9.13 -14.45 -22.80
N VAL A 124 -9.48 -14.28 -24.09
CA VAL A 124 -10.66 -14.93 -24.68
C VAL A 124 -10.56 -16.46 -24.58
N SER A 125 -9.37 -17.01 -24.81
CA SER A 125 -9.11 -18.44 -24.66
C SER A 125 -9.28 -18.91 -23.21
N LEU A 126 -8.86 -18.10 -22.24
CA LEU A 126 -9.01 -18.38 -20.82
C LEU A 126 -10.49 -18.38 -20.42
N ILE A 127 -11.24 -17.35 -20.81
CA ILE A 127 -12.68 -17.22 -20.59
C ILE A 127 -13.41 -18.46 -21.13
N ASN A 128 -13.12 -18.86 -22.38
CA ASN A 128 -13.72 -20.03 -23.00
C ASN A 128 -13.36 -21.34 -22.29
N ALA A 129 -12.11 -21.49 -21.82
CA ALA A 129 -11.68 -22.67 -21.08
C ALA A 129 -12.39 -22.79 -19.72
N LEU A 130 -12.54 -21.68 -19.00
CA LEU A 130 -13.28 -21.63 -17.73
C LEU A 130 -14.77 -21.96 -17.94
N ALA A 131 -15.38 -21.39 -18.98
CA ALA A 131 -16.78 -21.66 -19.32
C ALA A 131 -17.01 -23.13 -19.71
N ALA A 132 -16.15 -23.72 -20.55
CA ALA A 132 -16.23 -25.13 -20.93
C ALA A 132 -16.05 -26.07 -19.74
N ALA A 133 -15.24 -25.67 -18.75
CA ALA A 133 -15.03 -26.41 -17.51
C ALA A 133 -16.13 -26.18 -16.46
N GLN A 134 -17.10 -25.29 -16.72
CA GLN A 134 -18.15 -24.89 -15.78
C GLN A 134 -17.60 -24.42 -14.43
N VAL A 135 -16.44 -23.76 -14.45
CA VAL A 135 -15.83 -23.21 -13.24
C VAL A 135 -16.44 -21.84 -12.95
N ALA A 136 -17.05 -21.71 -11.77
CA ALA A 136 -17.41 -20.41 -11.25
C ALA A 136 -16.13 -19.68 -10.80
N SER A 137 -15.79 -18.57 -11.46
CA SER A 137 -14.77 -17.66 -10.97
C SER A 137 -15.40 -16.74 -9.91
N PHE A 138 -14.83 -16.72 -8.72
CA PHE A 138 -15.19 -15.76 -7.68
C PHE A 138 -14.29 -14.55 -7.83
N VAL A 139 -14.88 -13.44 -8.28
CA VAL A 139 -14.26 -12.12 -8.31
C VAL A 139 -15.14 -11.22 -7.47
N ASN A 140 -14.54 -10.59 -6.47
CA ASN A 140 -15.17 -9.54 -5.71
C ASN A 140 -14.87 -8.20 -6.38
N VAL A 141 -15.88 -7.35 -6.48
CA VAL A 141 -15.73 -5.98 -6.93
C VAL A 141 -16.42 -5.13 -5.88
N ASP A 142 -15.63 -4.34 -5.16
CA ASP A 142 -16.12 -3.47 -4.10
C ASP A 142 -16.00 -2.02 -4.58
N VAL A 143 -17.05 -1.23 -4.32
CA VAL A 143 -16.97 0.22 -4.43
C VAL A 143 -16.23 0.72 -3.19
N THR A 144 -15.03 1.25 -3.39
CA THR A 144 -14.17 1.70 -2.30
C THR A 144 -14.30 3.19 -2.02
N ASP A 145 -14.75 3.95 -3.02
CA ASP A 145 -15.05 5.38 -2.89
C ASP A 145 -16.12 5.77 -3.91
N SER A 146 -17.02 6.68 -3.54
CA SER A 146 -17.92 7.31 -4.50
C SER A 146 -18.29 8.74 -4.08
N VAL A 147 -18.40 9.60 -5.09
CA VAL A 147 -18.71 11.01 -4.92
C VAL A 147 -19.88 11.36 -5.81
N GLY A 148 -21.04 11.60 -5.20
CA GLY A 148 -22.24 12.08 -5.87
C GLY A 148 -22.29 13.60 -5.98
N TYR A 149 -22.44 14.12 -7.19
CA TYR A 149 -22.68 15.52 -7.48
C TYR A 149 -24.18 15.73 -7.72
N SER A 150 -24.86 16.41 -6.80
CA SER A 150 -26.26 16.79 -6.99
C SER A 150 -26.37 17.96 -7.97
N VAL A 151 -27.07 17.73 -9.07
CA VAL A 151 -27.18 18.67 -10.18
C VAL A 151 -28.66 18.99 -10.38
N GLY A 152 -29.16 19.94 -9.57
CA GLY A 152 -30.48 20.50 -9.83
C GLY A 152 -30.49 21.13 -11.22
N ALA A 153 -31.45 20.74 -12.07
CA ALA A 153 -31.61 21.36 -13.37
C ALA A 153 -31.80 22.87 -13.19
N ILE A 154 -30.99 23.67 -13.87
CA ILE A 154 -31.15 25.13 -13.87
C ILE A 154 -32.24 25.43 -14.87
N GLU A 155 -33.38 25.92 -14.41
CA GLU A 155 -34.47 26.36 -15.27
C GLU A 155 -34.52 27.88 -15.33
N GLY A 156 -34.85 28.41 -16.50
CA GLY A 156 -34.99 29.84 -16.72
C GLY A 156 -35.72 30.14 -18.03
N ASN A 157 -35.80 31.42 -18.35
CA ASN A 157 -36.31 31.87 -19.63
C ASN A 157 -35.53 33.10 -20.07
N VAL A 158 -34.90 33.05 -21.25
CA VAL A 158 -34.11 34.17 -21.81
C VAL A 158 -34.97 35.35 -22.28
N LEU A 159 -36.28 35.15 -22.44
CA LEU A 159 -37.27 36.14 -22.87
C LEU A 159 -38.13 36.69 -21.72
N ASP A 160 -37.93 36.24 -20.48
CA ASP A 160 -38.71 36.69 -19.31
C ASP A 160 -37.79 36.99 -18.11
N THR A 161 -38.21 37.92 -17.25
CA THR A 161 -37.56 38.17 -15.97
C THR A 161 -37.88 37.03 -15.01
N THR A 162 -37.10 35.95 -15.09
CA THR A 162 -37.21 34.82 -14.15
C THR A 162 -36.38 35.07 -12.89
N ALA A 163 -36.69 34.35 -11.81
CA ALA A 163 -36.06 34.51 -10.49
C ALA A 163 -34.56 34.15 -10.46
N SER A 164 -33.99 33.64 -11.57
CA SER A 164 -32.58 33.25 -11.74
C SER A 164 -31.64 34.44 -12.00
N GLY A 165 -32.14 35.67 -12.06
CA GLY A 165 -31.32 36.89 -12.19
C GLY A 165 -30.99 37.29 -13.64
N ASP A 166 -31.62 36.66 -14.62
CA ASP A 166 -31.51 37.03 -16.04
C ASP A 166 -32.27 38.34 -16.36
N MET A 167 -31.77 39.12 -17.32
CA MET A 167 -32.47 40.31 -17.83
C MET A 167 -33.29 39.94 -19.06
N GLN A 168 -34.58 40.25 -19.03
CA GLN A 168 -35.47 40.02 -20.17
C GLN A 168 -34.99 40.74 -21.44
N ASP A 169 -34.89 39.98 -22.52
CA ASP A 169 -34.72 40.51 -23.87
C ASP A 169 -35.97 41.31 -24.32
N SER A 170 -35.75 42.48 -24.93
CA SER A 170 -36.82 43.40 -25.31
C SER A 170 -37.26 43.26 -26.77
N GLY A 171 -38.57 43.11 -27.01
CA GLY A 171 -39.16 43.14 -28.34
C GLY A 171 -40.62 42.71 -28.35
N GLN A 172 -41.37 43.06 -29.40
CA GLN A 172 -42.76 42.64 -29.57
C GLN A 172 -42.80 41.37 -30.43
N GLY A 173 -43.41 40.29 -29.92
CA GLY A 173 -43.56 39.04 -30.68
C GLY A 173 -42.22 38.36 -31.01
N ILE A 174 -41.26 38.41 -30.07
CA ILE A 174 -39.96 37.77 -30.24
C ILE A 174 -40.00 36.28 -29.90
N SER A 175 -39.18 35.49 -30.59
CA SER A 175 -38.97 34.07 -30.31
C SER A 175 -37.49 33.71 -30.52
N VAL A 176 -37.00 32.70 -29.80
CA VAL A 176 -35.66 32.15 -30.04
C VAL A 176 -35.71 31.29 -31.30
N THR A 177 -34.89 31.62 -32.30
CA THR A 177 -34.89 30.91 -33.60
C THR A 177 -33.63 30.11 -33.85
N SER A 178 -32.51 30.46 -33.22
CA SER A 178 -31.26 29.73 -33.35
C SER A 178 -30.45 29.78 -32.06
N ALA A 179 -29.71 28.72 -31.75
CA ALA A 179 -28.75 28.72 -30.64
C ALA A 179 -27.54 27.82 -30.94
N VAL A 180 -26.41 28.11 -30.31
CA VAL A 180 -25.12 27.40 -30.48
C VAL A 180 -24.34 27.41 -29.17
N SER A 181 -23.51 26.40 -28.93
CA SER A 181 -22.54 26.44 -27.83
C SER A 181 -21.29 27.20 -28.25
N ASP A 182 -20.86 28.15 -27.42
CA ASP A 182 -19.58 28.83 -27.57
C ASP A 182 -18.47 28.15 -26.76
N SER A 183 -18.84 27.25 -25.84
CA SER A 183 -17.90 26.48 -25.02
C SER A 183 -17.24 25.30 -25.76
N VAL A 184 -17.79 24.88 -26.90
CA VAL A 184 -17.35 23.68 -27.63
C VAL A 184 -16.91 24.05 -29.04
N ASP A 185 -15.61 23.89 -29.30
CA ASP A 185 -15.00 24.18 -30.60
C ASP A 185 -15.68 23.43 -31.74
N GLY A 186 -15.99 24.14 -32.82
CA GLY A 186 -16.62 23.58 -34.01
C GLY A 186 -18.14 23.41 -33.93
N SER A 187 -18.78 23.86 -32.85
CA SER A 187 -20.24 23.91 -32.74
C SER A 187 -20.86 24.78 -33.85
N THR A 188 -21.96 24.31 -34.41
CA THR A 188 -22.72 25.04 -35.44
C THR A 188 -24.11 25.42 -34.94
N PRO A 189 -24.67 26.57 -35.35
CA PRO A 189 -26.01 26.98 -34.94
C PRO A 189 -27.10 25.97 -35.30
N VAL A 190 -28.00 25.73 -34.35
CA VAL A 190 -29.15 24.83 -34.46
C VAL A 190 -30.43 25.65 -34.43
N ASN A 191 -31.37 25.34 -35.33
CA ASN A 191 -32.69 25.97 -35.33
C ASN A 191 -33.48 25.53 -34.10
N VAL A 192 -33.92 26.51 -33.30
CA VAL A 192 -34.70 26.28 -32.08
C VAL A 192 -36.18 26.10 -32.43
N THR A 193 -36.84 25.16 -31.75
CA THR A 193 -38.26 24.85 -31.99
C THR A 193 -39.07 24.91 -30.71
N SER A 194 -40.40 24.88 -30.82
CA SER A 194 -41.29 24.84 -29.66
C SER A 194 -41.20 23.53 -28.87
N ALA A 195 -40.68 22.45 -29.48
CA ALA A 195 -40.45 21.18 -28.78
C ALA A 195 -39.14 21.17 -27.97
N GLY A 196 -38.34 22.24 -28.07
CA GLY A 196 -37.01 22.31 -27.49
C GLY A 196 -35.95 21.71 -28.40
N VAL A 197 -34.72 22.16 -28.24
CA VAL A 197 -33.53 21.56 -28.84
C VAL A 197 -32.41 21.45 -27.81
N ASN A 198 -31.65 20.36 -27.88
CA ASN A 198 -30.52 20.13 -27.00
C ASN A 198 -29.23 20.66 -27.64
N ILE A 199 -28.48 21.44 -26.88
CA ILE A 199 -27.18 21.99 -27.26
C ILE A 199 -26.17 21.51 -26.22
N THR A 200 -25.23 20.68 -26.66
CA THR A 200 -24.14 20.19 -25.82
C THR A 200 -23.12 21.30 -25.58
N GLY A 201 -22.93 21.66 -24.32
CA GLY A 201 -21.83 22.50 -23.83
C GLY A 201 -20.62 21.65 -23.40
N ALA A 202 -19.63 22.30 -22.79
CA ALA A 202 -18.44 21.61 -22.31
C ALA A 202 -18.70 20.84 -21.01
N TYR A 203 -19.62 21.34 -20.18
CA TYR A 203 -19.89 20.80 -18.84
C TYR A 203 -21.32 20.30 -18.68
N GLY A 204 -22.25 20.70 -19.55
CA GLY A 204 -23.64 20.26 -19.51
C GLY A 204 -24.34 20.32 -20.85
N VAL A 205 -25.65 20.08 -20.83
CA VAL A 205 -26.53 20.18 -21.99
C VAL A 205 -27.61 21.21 -21.71
N LEU A 206 -27.70 22.22 -22.57
CA LEU A 206 -28.77 23.21 -22.59
C LEU A 206 -29.92 22.68 -23.44
N THR A 207 -31.13 22.61 -22.89
CA THR A 207 -32.36 22.46 -23.65
C THR A 207 -33.02 23.83 -23.76
N ILE A 208 -33.18 24.38 -24.96
CA ILE A 208 -33.80 25.70 -25.17
C ILE A 208 -34.97 25.60 -26.15
N HIS A 209 -36.06 26.31 -25.84
CA HIS A 209 -37.29 26.34 -26.60
C HIS A 209 -37.49 27.69 -27.30
N SER A 210 -38.35 27.72 -28.33
CA SER A 210 -38.60 28.95 -29.08
C SER A 210 -39.28 30.05 -28.25
N ASP A 211 -39.95 29.69 -27.16
CA ASP A 211 -40.54 30.63 -26.20
C ASP A 211 -39.53 31.17 -25.17
N GLY A 212 -38.25 30.84 -25.35
CA GLY A 212 -37.15 31.26 -24.48
C GLY A 212 -36.94 30.41 -23.24
N SER A 213 -37.89 29.53 -22.90
CA SER A 213 -37.72 28.64 -21.75
C SER A 213 -36.54 27.70 -21.99
N TYR A 214 -35.69 27.55 -20.97
CA TYR A 214 -34.55 26.67 -21.04
C TYR A 214 -34.38 25.88 -19.75
N SER A 215 -33.76 24.71 -19.89
CA SER A 215 -33.19 23.95 -18.79
C SER A 215 -31.73 23.62 -19.10
N TYR A 216 -30.89 23.62 -18.08
CA TYR A 216 -29.51 23.19 -18.20
C TYR A 216 -29.24 22.03 -17.24
N GLN A 217 -28.81 20.92 -17.81
CA GLN A 217 -28.44 19.71 -17.07
C GLN A 217 -26.93 19.54 -17.12
N LEU A 218 -26.29 19.56 -15.95
CA LEU A 218 -24.86 19.27 -15.86
C LEU A 218 -24.60 17.80 -16.28
N THR A 219 -23.45 17.56 -16.91
CA THR A 219 -22.98 16.24 -17.36
C THR A 219 -21.56 15.91 -16.88
N LYS A 220 -20.92 16.86 -16.19
CA LYS A 220 -19.59 16.72 -15.59
C LYS A 220 -19.69 17.01 -14.08
N GLY A 221 -19.09 16.14 -13.26
CA GLY A 221 -19.07 16.24 -11.80
C GLY A 221 -18.09 17.30 -11.31
N GLY A 222 -17.12 16.92 -10.49
CA GLY A 222 -16.19 17.85 -9.84
C GLY A 222 -15.42 18.74 -10.81
N ALA A 223 -15.09 18.23 -12.00
CA ALA A 223 -14.37 18.99 -13.03
C ALA A 223 -15.13 20.21 -13.59
N ALA A 224 -16.45 20.31 -13.34
CA ALA A 224 -17.26 21.44 -13.76
C ALA A 224 -17.27 22.59 -12.75
N ILE A 225 -16.84 22.35 -11.51
CA ILE A 225 -16.99 23.33 -10.44
C ILE A 225 -16.05 24.52 -10.67
N GLY A 226 -16.59 25.73 -10.53
CA GLY A 226 -15.89 26.99 -10.82
C GLY A 226 -15.83 27.35 -12.30
N GLN A 227 -16.31 26.47 -13.18
CA GLN A 227 -16.33 26.67 -14.61
C GLN A 227 -17.67 27.26 -15.07
N SER A 228 -17.77 27.59 -16.35
CA SER A 228 -19.02 28.09 -16.96
C SER A 228 -19.21 27.51 -18.36
N ASP A 229 -20.47 27.36 -18.76
CA ASP A 229 -20.85 27.14 -20.15
C ASP A 229 -21.47 28.40 -20.75
N VAL A 230 -21.10 28.74 -21.99
CA VAL A 230 -21.61 29.90 -22.73
C VAL A 230 -22.32 29.43 -24.00
N PHE A 231 -23.53 29.95 -24.21
CA PHE A 231 -24.35 29.65 -25.37
C PHE A 231 -24.85 30.94 -26.03
N SER A 232 -24.53 31.13 -27.30
CA SER A 232 -25.10 32.21 -28.12
C SER A 232 -26.47 31.80 -28.63
N TYR A 233 -27.48 32.65 -28.42
CA TYR A 233 -28.82 32.47 -28.98
C TYR A 233 -29.25 33.70 -29.77
N THR A 234 -30.09 33.47 -30.78
CA THR A 234 -30.64 34.50 -31.66
C THR A 234 -32.16 34.55 -31.52
N ILE A 235 -32.67 35.73 -31.24
CA ILE A 235 -34.10 36.03 -31.23
C ILE A 235 -34.53 36.64 -32.56
N THR A 236 -35.78 36.44 -32.95
CA THR A 236 -36.38 37.02 -34.16
C THR A 236 -37.76 37.57 -33.84
N ASP A 237 -38.05 38.79 -34.30
CA ASP A 237 -39.39 39.40 -34.19
C ASP A 237 -40.33 39.01 -35.35
N GLU A 238 -41.60 39.40 -35.27
CA GLU A 238 -42.59 39.13 -36.32
C GLU A 238 -42.27 39.76 -37.69
N ALA A 239 -41.41 40.79 -37.71
CA ALA A 239 -40.96 41.45 -38.93
C ALA A 239 -39.68 40.82 -39.52
N GLY A 240 -39.10 39.81 -38.85
CA GLY A 240 -37.90 39.10 -39.26
C GLY A 240 -36.58 39.78 -38.86
N ASN A 241 -36.62 40.81 -38.00
CA ASN A 241 -35.40 41.39 -37.43
C ASN A 241 -34.80 40.43 -36.41
N THR A 242 -33.48 40.35 -36.35
CA THR A 242 -32.76 39.41 -35.48
C THR A 242 -31.82 40.13 -34.53
N SER A 243 -31.59 39.53 -33.36
CA SER A 243 -30.58 39.95 -32.39
C SER A 243 -29.96 38.72 -31.74
N THR A 244 -28.66 38.76 -31.45
CA THR A 244 -27.90 37.65 -30.88
C THR A 244 -27.24 38.10 -29.57
N THR A 245 -27.32 37.27 -28.54
CA THR A 245 -26.67 37.47 -27.24
C THR A 245 -26.33 36.13 -26.59
N ASN A 246 -25.73 36.16 -25.41
CA ASN A 246 -25.20 34.97 -24.73
C ASN A 246 -25.97 34.64 -23.45
N LEU A 247 -26.30 33.37 -23.27
CA LEU A 247 -26.67 32.77 -22.00
C LEU A 247 -25.42 32.16 -21.37
N THR A 248 -25.04 32.63 -20.18
CA THR A 248 -23.90 32.09 -19.42
C THR A 248 -24.38 31.31 -18.21
N ILE A 249 -24.02 30.04 -18.13
CA ILE A 249 -24.30 29.18 -16.99
C ILE A 249 -23.04 29.07 -16.15
N ASN A 250 -23.02 29.73 -14.98
CA ASN A 250 -21.92 29.64 -14.02
C ASN A 250 -22.14 28.44 -13.09
N ILE A 251 -21.14 27.58 -12.96
CA ILE A 251 -21.23 26.32 -12.21
C ILE A 251 -20.51 26.53 -10.88
N GLY A 252 -21.27 26.88 -9.85
CA GLY A 252 -20.78 26.92 -8.48
C GLY A 252 -20.72 25.54 -7.84
N GLY A 253 -20.00 25.41 -6.73
CA GLY A 253 -20.01 24.23 -5.89
C GLY A 253 -20.06 24.61 -4.41
N ASN A 254 -20.93 23.96 -3.65
CA ASN A 254 -20.79 23.84 -2.20
C ASN A 254 -20.14 22.48 -1.97
N ILE A 255 -18.83 22.47 -1.77
CA ILE A 255 -18.07 21.24 -1.57
C ILE A 255 -17.66 21.21 -0.11
N GLU A 256 -17.99 20.11 0.57
CA GLU A 256 -17.43 19.86 1.89
C GLU A 256 -15.93 19.59 1.72
N PRO A 257 -15.06 20.26 2.50
CA PRO A 257 -13.62 20.02 2.42
C PRO A 257 -13.30 18.57 2.78
N ALA A 258 -12.16 18.07 2.30
CA ALA A 258 -11.66 16.78 2.75
C ALA A 258 -11.55 16.75 4.29
N GLN A 259 -12.11 15.72 4.91
CA GLN A 259 -12.08 15.50 6.35
C GLN A 259 -11.41 14.17 6.65
N ALA A 260 -10.26 14.26 7.32
CA ALA A 260 -9.58 13.10 7.89
C ALA A 260 -10.20 12.71 9.24
N ASN A 261 -10.35 11.42 9.48
CA ASN A 261 -10.85 10.82 10.70
C ASN A 261 -9.71 10.09 11.42
N PRO A 262 -9.74 9.98 12.76
CA PRO A 262 -8.68 9.29 13.49
C PRO A 262 -8.88 7.78 13.43
N ASP A 263 -7.82 7.07 13.03
CA ASP A 263 -7.76 5.61 13.00
C ASP A 263 -7.06 5.05 14.24
N ALA A 264 -7.53 3.90 14.71
CA ALA A 264 -6.95 3.20 15.86
C ALA A 264 -6.88 1.69 15.60
N GLN A 265 -5.71 1.12 15.83
CA GLN A 265 -5.45 -0.31 15.69
C GLN A 265 -4.72 -0.85 16.92
N GLU A 266 -4.90 -2.14 17.19
CA GLU A 266 -4.25 -2.86 18.30
C GLU A 266 -3.60 -4.15 17.77
N THR A 267 -2.46 -4.51 18.34
CA THR A 267 -1.76 -5.78 18.04
C THR A 267 -1.24 -6.40 19.33
N ASP A 268 -1.18 -7.73 19.36
CA ASP A 268 -0.73 -8.49 20.52
C ASP A 268 0.77 -8.84 20.43
N LEU A 269 1.45 -8.81 21.57
CA LEU A 269 2.81 -9.32 21.69
C LEU A 269 2.76 -10.83 22.00
N THR A 270 3.30 -11.64 21.10
CA THR A 270 3.39 -13.09 21.27
C THR A 270 4.78 -13.49 21.79
N ALA A 271 4.83 -14.28 22.87
CA ALA A 271 6.06 -14.88 23.35
C ALA A 271 6.29 -16.25 22.71
N THR A 272 7.50 -16.46 22.18
CA THR A 272 7.97 -17.69 21.56
C THR A 272 9.30 -18.08 22.17
N PHE A 273 9.43 -19.34 22.59
CA PHE A 273 10.65 -19.86 23.21
C PHE A 273 11.36 -20.81 22.24
N ASP A 274 12.68 -20.90 22.37
CA ASP A 274 13.56 -21.81 21.63
C ASP A 274 13.61 -21.59 20.11
N THR A 275 13.38 -20.36 19.63
CA THR A 275 13.48 -20.01 18.20
C THR A 275 14.89 -20.15 17.63
N LEU A 276 15.93 -20.02 18.47
CA LEU A 276 17.35 -20.11 18.10
C LEU A 276 18.09 -21.24 18.81
N ASN A 277 17.39 -22.16 19.50
CA ASN A 277 18.04 -23.21 20.27
C ASN A 277 18.75 -24.25 19.37
N GLY A 278 20.02 -24.51 19.65
CA GLY A 278 20.85 -25.47 18.92
C GLY A 278 21.87 -24.84 17.98
N GLU A 279 21.77 -23.52 17.76
CA GLU A 279 22.68 -22.79 16.86
C GLU A 279 24.07 -22.78 17.46
N SER A 280 25.05 -23.26 16.71
CA SER A 280 26.40 -23.46 17.22
C SER A 280 27.45 -23.21 16.16
N GLY A 281 28.62 -22.79 16.62
CA GLY A 281 29.74 -22.51 15.76
C GLY A 281 30.97 -22.15 16.56
N THR A 282 31.97 -21.63 15.87
CA THR A 282 33.23 -21.21 16.47
C THR A 282 33.38 -19.69 16.40
N VAL A 283 33.99 -19.12 17.43
CA VAL A 283 34.31 -17.69 17.51
C VAL A 283 35.78 -17.47 17.82
N GLY A 284 36.34 -16.39 17.29
CA GLY A 284 37.68 -15.93 17.61
C GLY A 284 37.77 -15.16 18.93
N GLN A 285 39.01 -14.82 19.30
CA GLN A 285 39.34 -13.97 20.45
C GLN A 285 39.81 -12.59 19.98
N LEU A 286 39.44 -11.53 20.69
CA LEU A 286 39.87 -10.15 20.39
C LEU A 286 40.15 -9.34 21.66
N VAL A 287 41.04 -8.36 21.58
CA VAL A 287 41.32 -7.41 22.68
C VAL A 287 41.04 -5.97 22.28
N GLY A 288 40.82 -5.11 23.28
CA GLY A 288 40.41 -3.72 23.09
C GLY A 288 38.94 -3.56 22.72
N VAL A 289 38.14 -4.61 22.90
CA VAL A 289 36.69 -4.58 22.62
C VAL A 289 35.97 -4.05 23.86
N SER A 290 35.15 -3.01 23.68
CA SER A 290 34.32 -2.44 24.73
C SER A 290 32.89 -2.24 24.23
N LEU A 291 31.93 -2.10 25.15
CA LEU A 291 30.56 -1.72 24.83
C LEU A 291 30.55 -0.36 24.10
N LEU A 292 29.68 -0.21 23.09
CA LEU A 292 29.62 0.95 22.18
C LEU A 292 30.88 1.16 21.32
N GLY A 293 31.81 0.19 21.32
CA GLY A 293 32.93 0.14 20.38
C GLY A 293 32.52 -0.53 19.06
N SER A 294 33.31 -0.33 18.00
CA SER A 294 33.15 -1.05 16.74
C SER A 294 34.26 -2.06 16.52
N VAL A 295 33.89 -3.24 16.06
CA VAL A 295 34.77 -4.31 15.60
C VAL A 295 34.74 -4.29 14.08
N ASN A 296 35.93 -4.27 13.45
CA ASN A 296 36.00 -4.48 12.01
C ASN A 296 35.57 -5.93 11.72
N VAL A 297 34.37 -6.09 11.16
CA VAL A 297 33.75 -7.39 10.85
C VAL A 297 34.60 -8.26 9.93
N GLY A 298 35.52 -7.66 9.15
CA GLY A 298 36.49 -8.41 8.35
C GLY A 298 37.49 -9.22 9.18
N LEU A 299 37.71 -8.87 10.46
CA LEU A 299 38.51 -9.66 11.41
C LEU A 299 37.76 -10.90 11.90
N LEU A 300 36.44 -10.94 11.70
CA LEU A 300 35.56 -12.03 12.13
C LEU A 300 35.32 -13.07 11.03
N ASN A 301 35.99 -12.95 9.87
CA ASN A 301 35.84 -13.88 8.73
C ASN A 301 36.18 -15.35 9.05
N GLY A 302 36.76 -15.64 10.21
CA GLY A 302 36.99 -17.00 10.71
C GLY A 302 35.91 -17.51 11.66
N ASN A 303 34.99 -16.65 12.11
CA ASN A 303 33.86 -17.07 12.94
C ASN A 303 32.86 -17.85 12.10
N SER A 304 32.33 -18.93 12.68
CA SER A 304 31.24 -19.72 12.10
C SER A 304 29.98 -19.74 12.98
N PHE A 305 30.00 -19.02 14.11
CA PHE A 305 28.84 -18.84 14.98
C PHE A 305 28.14 -17.54 14.60
N ASP A 306 26.91 -17.67 14.14
CA ASP A 306 26.01 -16.58 13.82
C ASP A 306 24.59 -16.97 14.23
N PHE A 307 23.77 -16.00 14.59
CA PHE A 307 22.33 -16.18 14.77
C PHE A 307 21.58 -14.93 14.33
N ASP A 308 20.34 -15.11 13.87
CA ASP A 308 19.52 -14.04 13.33
C ASP A 308 18.28 -13.85 14.19
N VAL A 309 18.04 -12.62 14.64
CA VAL A 309 16.76 -12.23 15.23
C VAL A 309 15.85 -11.75 14.10
N ALA A 310 14.69 -12.41 13.94
CA ALA A 310 13.75 -12.13 12.86
C ALA A 310 13.24 -10.68 12.90
N ALA A 311 12.81 -10.16 11.74
CA ALA A 311 12.19 -8.85 11.65
C ALA A 311 10.93 -8.76 12.55
N GLY A 312 10.77 -7.65 13.26
CA GLY A 312 9.66 -7.46 14.20
C GLY A 312 9.74 -8.31 15.47
N ALA A 313 10.88 -8.98 15.71
CA ALA A 313 11.13 -9.73 16.92
C ALA A 313 12.24 -9.09 17.76
N ASN A 314 12.19 -9.32 19.07
CA ASN A 314 13.36 -9.16 19.91
C ASN A 314 13.58 -10.44 20.70
N GLU A 315 14.84 -10.82 20.90
CA GLU A 315 15.17 -12.07 21.57
C GLU A 315 16.23 -11.91 22.65
N LYS A 316 16.02 -12.62 23.75
CA LYS A 316 17.08 -12.95 24.69
C LYS A 316 17.64 -14.32 24.32
N VAL A 317 18.95 -14.42 24.30
CA VAL A 317 19.68 -15.61 23.85
C VAL A 317 20.59 -16.08 24.98
N LEU A 318 20.47 -17.34 25.37
CA LEU A 318 21.41 -17.96 26.28
C LEU A 318 22.59 -18.53 25.50
N LEU A 319 23.71 -17.83 25.58
CA LEU A 319 24.95 -18.28 24.97
C LEU A 319 25.69 -19.19 25.94
N SER A 320 26.14 -20.35 25.47
CA SER A 320 27.06 -21.23 26.17
C SER A 320 28.39 -21.28 25.44
N VAL A 321 29.47 -21.12 26.20
CA VAL A 321 30.85 -21.22 25.68
C VAL A 321 31.44 -22.54 26.12
N SER A 322 32.06 -23.25 25.18
CA SER A 322 32.80 -24.48 25.43
C SER A 322 34.00 -24.61 24.51
N GLY A 323 35.00 -25.38 24.91
CA GLY A 323 36.12 -25.69 24.03
C GLY A 323 37.37 -26.05 24.80
N THR A 324 38.33 -26.65 24.10
CA THR A 324 39.64 -26.96 24.66
C THR A 324 40.71 -26.60 23.65
N THR A 325 41.82 -26.03 24.12
CA THR A 325 43.01 -25.77 23.31
C THR A 325 44.18 -26.50 23.91
N GLY A 326 44.74 -27.46 23.17
CA GLY A 326 45.96 -28.15 23.60
C GLY A 326 47.18 -27.24 23.57
N LEU A 327 47.96 -27.26 24.65
CA LEU A 327 49.23 -26.56 24.77
C LEU A 327 50.37 -27.51 24.36
N SER A 328 51.20 -27.11 23.40
CA SER A 328 52.35 -27.94 23.01
C SER A 328 53.43 -27.97 24.11
N LEU A 329 54.01 -29.14 24.37
CA LEU A 329 55.06 -29.34 25.37
C LEU A 329 56.39 -28.71 24.89
N GLY A 330 56.55 -27.41 25.09
CA GLY A 330 57.82 -26.72 24.87
C GLY A 330 57.70 -25.23 25.13
N ALA A 331 58.16 -24.76 26.30
CA ALA A 331 58.24 -23.35 26.72
C ALA A 331 56.91 -22.57 26.91
N ALA A 332 55.77 -23.02 26.38
CA ALA A 332 54.48 -22.32 26.53
C ALA A 332 53.94 -22.35 27.97
N LEU A 333 54.06 -23.49 28.68
CA LEU A 333 53.42 -23.66 29.99
C LEU A 333 54.02 -22.79 31.10
N SER A 334 55.36 -22.73 31.21
CA SER A 334 56.03 -21.90 32.22
C SER A 334 55.82 -20.41 31.97
N THR A 335 55.77 -20.02 30.69
CA THR A 335 55.49 -18.64 30.27
C THR A 335 54.04 -18.27 30.58
N LEU A 336 53.10 -19.18 30.30
CA LEU A 336 51.67 -19.02 30.59
C LEU A 336 51.38 -18.97 32.10
N LEU A 337 51.93 -19.89 32.90
CA LEU A 337 51.77 -19.86 34.37
C LEU A 337 52.41 -18.61 35.01
N SER A 338 53.57 -18.18 34.49
CA SER A 338 54.22 -16.94 34.92
C SER A 338 53.38 -15.71 34.57
N LEU A 339 52.78 -15.70 33.38
CA LEU A 339 51.92 -14.64 32.89
C LEU A 339 50.60 -14.57 33.70
N LEU A 340 50.03 -15.72 34.06
CA LEU A 340 48.87 -15.83 34.96
C LEU A 340 49.22 -15.50 36.44
N GLY A 341 50.48 -15.18 36.76
CA GLY A 341 50.89 -14.87 38.13
C GLY A 341 50.70 -16.03 39.11
N GLY A 342 50.71 -17.27 38.61
CA GLY A 342 50.41 -18.48 39.38
C GLY A 342 48.92 -18.82 39.51
N ALA A 343 48.01 -18.08 38.88
CA ALA A 343 46.60 -18.46 38.80
C ALA A 343 46.41 -19.66 37.86
N SER A 344 45.48 -20.55 38.21
CA SER A 344 45.06 -21.68 37.38
C SER A 344 43.86 -21.36 36.48
N SER A 345 43.31 -20.15 36.58
CA SER A 345 42.19 -19.69 35.78
C SER A 345 42.14 -18.16 35.69
N PHE A 346 41.47 -17.67 34.65
CA PHE A 346 41.12 -16.26 34.50
C PHE A 346 39.82 -16.14 33.68
N THR A 347 39.25 -14.94 33.68
CA THR A 347 38.01 -14.65 32.96
C THR A 347 38.24 -13.73 31.76
N ALA A 348 37.40 -13.91 30.75
CA ALA A 348 37.26 -13.02 29.61
C ALA A 348 35.78 -12.67 29.43
N ASP A 349 35.53 -11.62 28.65
CA ASP A 349 34.19 -11.18 28.30
C ASP A 349 33.68 -11.96 27.07
N LEU A 350 32.37 -11.98 26.88
CA LEU A 350 31.74 -12.42 25.62
C LEU A 350 31.00 -11.23 25.02
N SER A 351 31.49 -10.72 23.89
CA SER A 351 30.88 -9.59 23.20
C SER A 351 30.01 -10.06 22.05
N ILE A 352 28.77 -9.56 21.99
CA ILE A 352 27.84 -9.75 20.88
C ILE A 352 28.03 -8.59 19.91
N VAL A 353 28.19 -8.89 18.62
CA VAL A 353 28.52 -7.94 17.57
C VAL A 353 27.45 -7.99 16.48
N ASP A 354 26.91 -6.83 16.12
CA ASP A 354 26.06 -6.67 14.95
C ASP A 354 26.91 -6.81 13.68
N LYS A 355 26.54 -7.73 12.79
CA LYS A 355 27.34 -8.04 11.60
C LYS A 355 27.20 -6.99 10.49
N ALA A 356 26.10 -6.24 10.46
CA ALA A 356 25.87 -5.21 9.47
C ALA A 356 26.68 -3.95 9.79
N THR A 357 26.74 -3.55 11.06
CA THR A 357 27.41 -2.31 11.50
C THR A 357 28.80 -2.53 12.07
N GLY A 358 29.08 -3.74 12.57
CA GLY A 358 30.27 -4.04 13.38
C GLY A 358 30.19 -3.50 14.81
N GLU A 359 29.05 -2.97 15.24
CA GLU A 359 28.90 -2.43 16.59
C GLU A 359 28.82 -3.55 17.65
N VAL A 360 29.47 -3.32 18.79
CA VAL A 360 29.35 -4.19 19.97
C VAL A 360 28.07 -3.83 20.71
N VAL A 361 27.00 -4.57 20.44
CA VAL A 361 25.66 -4.34 21.00
C VAL A 361 25.57 -4.78 22.47
N GLN A 362 26.38 -5.74 22.90
CA GLN A 362 26.43 -6.17 24.30
C GLN A 362 27.79 -6.77 24.68
N VAL A 363 28.18 -6.59 25.94
CA VAL A 363 29.31 -7.28 26.56
C VAL A 363 28.83 -8.03 27.80
N LEU A 364 28.96 -9.35 27.79
CA LEU A 364 28.75 -10.20 28.96
C LEU A 364 30.08 -10.27 29.73
N THR A 365 30.21 -9.41 30.74
CA THR A 365 31.47 -9.25 31.51
C THR A 365 31.81 -10.51 32.30
N ASN A 366 33.07 -10.95 32.23
CA ASN A 366 33.59 -12.16 32.88
C ASN A 366 32.79 -13.44 32.57
N ALA A 367 32.10 -13.49 31.42
CA ALA A 367 31.23 -14.60 31.06
C ALA A 367 32.01 -15.87 30.68
N VAL A 368 33.26 -15.74 30.24
CA VAL A 368 34.08 -16.87 29.79
C VAL A 368 35.11 -17.20 30.85
N ASN A 369 35.02 -18.37 31.46
CA ASN A 369 36.03 -18.89 32.36
C ASN A 369 37.03 -19.75 31.56
N ILE A 370 38.30 -19.39 31.66
CA ILE A 370 39.42 -20.03 30.96
C ILE A 370 40.30 -20.68 32.03
N ASN A 371 40.24 -22.01 32.11
CA ASN A 371 40.99 -22.78 33.09
C ASN A 371 42.20 -23.43 32.42
N VAL A 372 43.33 -23.44 33.11
CA VAL A 372 44.47 -24.28 32.76
C VAL A 372 44.23 -25.65 33.38
N ASP A 373 44.27 -26.71 32.59
CA ASP A 373 44.14 -28.09 33.11
C ASP A 373 45.18 -28.35 34.22
N GLY A 374 44.87 -29.23 35.17
CA GLY A 374 45.72 -29.55 36.33
C GLY A 374 47.09 -30.14 35.96
N LEU A 375 47.26 -30.61 34.72
CA LEU A 375 48.55 -31.04 34.17
C LEU A 375 49.24 -29.96 33.32
N GLY A 376 48.58 -28.81 33.09
CA GLY A 376 49.10 -27.71 32.29
C GLY A 376 49.15 -28.00 30.80
N LEU A 377 48.31 -28.91 30.31
CA LEU A 377 48.38 -29.39 28.92
C LEU A 377 47.28 -28.83 28.03
N SER A 378 46.25 -28.20 28.60
CA SER A 378 45.18 -27.54 27.84
C SER A 378 44.67 -26.28 28.52
N LEU A 379 44.03 -25.44 27.72
CA LEU A 379 43.12 -24.39 28.15
C LEU A 379 41.69 -24.85 27.90
N ASP A 380 40.90 -24.89 28.96
CA ASP A 380 39.50 -25.31 28.91
C ASP A 380 38.61 -24.07 29.07
N TYR A 381 37.73 -23.87 28.09
CA TYR A 381 36.84 -22.74 27.98
C TYR A 381 35.45 -23.18 28.41
N SER A 382 34.82 -22.38 29.27
CA SER A 382 33.50 -22.67 29.80
C SER A 382 32.77 -21.37 30.16
N GLY A 383 31.45 -21.42 30.26
CA GLY A 383 30.63 -20.32 30.74
C GLY A 383 29.62 -19.84 29.70
N GLY A 384 29.47 -18.54 29.58
CA GLY A 384 28.44 -17.87 28.80
C GLY A 384 27.44 -17.14 29.69
N GLY A 385 26.27 -16.83 29.13
CA GLY A 385 25.24 -16.08 29.83
C GLY A 385 24.11 -15.64 28.92
N TRP A 386 23.07 -15.11 29.55
CA TRP A 386 21.94 -14.51 28.87
C TRP A 386 22.32 -13.15 28.28
N SER A 387 21.99 -12.94 27.02
CA SER A 387 21.95 -11.61 26.43
C SER A 387 20.84 -10.76 27.08
N SER A 388 20.93 -9.45 26.86
CA SER A 388 19.77 -8.56 26.94
C SER A 388 18.84 -8.84 25.75
N MET A 389 17.72 -8.12 25.72
CA MET A 389 16.79 -8.17 24.62
C MET A 389 17.48 -7.59 23.36
N LEU A 390 17.81 -8.45 22.40
CA LEU A 390 18.45 -8.08 21.14
C LEU A 390 17.37 -7.76 20.10
N PRO A 391 17.45 -6.62 19.38
CA PRO A 391 16.50 -6.31 18.32
C PRO A 391 16.72 -7.18 17.08
N SER A 392 15.81 -7.10 16.11
CA SER A 392 15.96 -7.75 14.81
C SER A 392 17.31 -7.41 14.16
N GLY A 393 18.03 -8.42 13.69
CA GLY A 393 19.37 -8.25 13.15
C GLY A 393 20.14 -9.55 13.06
N SER A 394 21.34 -9.49 12.47
CA SER A 394 22.26 -10.63 12.36
C SER A 394 23.45 -10.42 13.28
N TYR A 395 23.68 -11.38 14.17
CA TYR A 395 24.66 -11.26 15.23
C TYR A 395 25.69 -12.37 15.20
N THR A 396 26.89 -12.03 15.65
CA THR A 396 27.94 -12.99 16.00
C THR A 396 28.43 -12.69 17.42
N ALA A 397 29.29 -13.56 17.95
CA ALA A 397 29.95 -13.34 19.22
C ALA A 397 31.47 -13.42 19.08
N VAL A 398 32.18 -12.80 20.02
CA VAL A 398 33.63 -12.92 20.16
C VAL A 398 34.00 -13.02 21.64
N VAL A 399 34.96 -13.88 21.96
CA VAL A 399 35.57 -13.87 23.28
C VAL A 399 36.48 -12.65 23.35
N SER A 400 36.30 -11.79 24.33
CA SER A 400 36.88 -10.45 24.29
C SER A 400 37.46 -9.97 25.61
N SER A 401 38.25 -8.89 25.53
CA SER A 401 38.68 -8.13 26.70
C SER A 401 38.79 -6.65 26.34
N PRO A 402 38.37 -5.73 27.22
CA PRO A 402 38.60 -4.30 27.02
C PRO A 402 40.08 -3.91 27.18
N ASN A 403 40.91 -4.77 27.78
CA ASN A 403 42.32 -4.50 28.03
C ASN A 403 43.21 -5.19 26.97
N THR A 404 43.94 -4.40 26.19
CA THR A 404 44.88 -4.87 25.17
C THR A 404 46.14 -5.54 25.72
N GLY A 405 46.51 -5.27 26.98
CA GLY A 405 47.69 -5.86 27.65
C GLY A 405 47.33 -6.89 28.73
N GLY A 406 46.09 -7.36 28.78
CA GLY A 406 45.63 -8.37 29.73
C GLY A 406 46.03 -9.80 29.37
N LEU A 407 45.63 -10.77 30.20
CA LEU A 407 45.94 -12.19 29.99
C LEU A 407 45.44 -12.71 28.63
N LEU A 408 44.27 -12.27 28.18
CA LEU A 408 43.73 -12.62 26.87
C LEU A 408 44.63 -12.13 25.72
N GLY A 409 45.16 -10.92 25.80
CA GLY A 409 46.09 -10.37 24.81
C GLY A 409 47.39 -11.15 24.75
N ALA A 410 47.91 -11.55 25.90
CA ALA A 410 49.12 -12.35 25.96
C ALA A 410 48.92 -13.83 25.52
N LEU A 411 47.69 -14.38 25.61
CA LEU A 411 47.33 -15.64 24.93
C LEU A 411 47.34 -15.49 23.40
N LEU A 412 46.79 -14.38 22.89
CA LEU A 412 46.78 -14.05 21.47
C LEU A 412 48.19 -13.88 20.90
N ASP A 413 49.10 -13.21 21.63
CA ASP A 413 50.51 -13.07 21.25
C ASP A 413 51.24 -14.42 21.12
N LEU A 414 50.78 -15.44 21.86
CA LEU A 414 51.30 -16.80 21.79
C LEU A 414 50.62 -17.65 20.71
N ASN A 415 49.68 -17.09 19.95
CA ASN A 415 48.84 -17.78 18.97
C ASN A 415 48.10 -19.01 19.56
N LEU A 416 47.70 -18.94 20.83
CA LEU A 416 46.98 -20.01 21.52
C LEU A 416 45.47 -19.76 21.49
N GLY A 417 44.69 -20.81 21.19
CA GLY A 417 43.24 -20.82 21.37
C GLY A 417 42.43 -20.03 20.34
N THR A 418 42.80 -20.13 19.07
CA THR A 418 42.27 -19.22 18.02
C THR A 418 40.76 -19.31 17.80
N PHE A 419 40.10 -20.43 18.12
CA PHE A 419 38.66 -20.62 17.92
C PHE A 419 38.02 -21.42 19.05
N ILE A 420 36.95 -20.89 19.63
CA ILE A 420 36.20 -21.46 20.77
C ILE A 420 34.77 -21.75 20.33
N ASN A 421 34.17 -22.84 20.80
CA ASN A 421 32.78 -23.15 20.46
C ASN A 421 31.84 -22.25 21.27
N VAL A 422 30.85 -21.70 20.58
CA VAL A 422 29.71 -21.02 21.17
C VAL A 422 28.45 -21.65 20.63
N SER A 423 27.46 -21.84 21.49
CA SER A 423 26.14 -22.31 21.11
C SER A 423 25.05 -21.53 21.80
N VAL A 424 23.92 -21.34 21.13
CA VAL A 424 22.65 -20.94 21.73
C VAL A 424 22.01 -22.19 22.34
N THR A 425 21.81 -22.20 23.65
CA THR A 425 21.20 -23.34 24.35
C THR A 425 19.74 -23.13 24.75
N ASP A 426 19.28 -21.89 24.66
CA ASP A 426 17.92 -21.45 24.97
C ASP A 426 17.72 -20.06 24.34
N SER A 427 16.50 -19.73 23.93
CA SER A 427 16.12 -18.39 23.52
C SER A 427 14.69 -18.06 23.95
N GLU A 428 14.46 -16.81 24.28
CA GLU A 428 13.14 -16.25 24.59
C GLU A 428 12.92 -15.06 23.67
N GLY A 429 12.04 -15.24 22.69
CA GLY A 429 11.67 -14.25 21.70
C GLY A 429 10.28 -13.68 21.90
N TYR A 430 10.14 -12.41 21.56
CA TYR A 430 8.88 -11.70 21.55
C TYR A 430 8.63 -11.14 20.16
N HIS A 431 7.52 -11.56 19.55
CA HIS A 431 7.14 -11.21 18.20
C HIS A 431 5.83 -10.44 18.17
N THR A 432 5.74 -9.48 17.26
CA THR A 432 4.51 -8.78 16.89
C THR A 432 4.25 -8.95 15.41
N ASP A 433 3.02 -9.34 15.08
CA ASP A 433 2.57 -9.37 13.69
C ASP A 433 2.50 -7.95 13.13
N SER A 434 2.79 -7.81 11.83
CA SER A 434 2.58 -6.55 11.11
C SER A 434 1.09 -6.26 11.00
N LEU A 435 0.71 -4.99 11.19
CA LEU A 435 -0.65 -4.52 10.96
C LEU A 435 -0.76 -3.99 9.54
N THR A 436 -1.91 -4.21 8.90
CA THR A 436 -2.23 -3.66 7.58
C THR A 436 -3.61 -3.03 7.63
N GLY A 437 -3.81 -1.93 6.93
CA GLY A 437 -5.11 -1.26 6.84
C GLY A 437 -5.13 -0.20 5.75
N ASN A 438 -6.17 0.63 5.74
CA ASN A 438 -6.26 1.76 4.82
C ASN A 438 -6.94 2.98 5.46
N VAL A 439 -6.17 4.05 5.70
CA VAL A 439 -6.69 5.28 6.37
C VAL A 439 -7.75 6.05 5.57
N LEU A 440 -7.93 5.75 4.28
CA LEU A 440 -8.94 6.40 3.44
C LEU A 440 -10.22 5.56 3.32
N GLN A 441 -10.25 4.35 3.88
CA GLN A 441 -11.34 3.40 3.67
C GLN A 441 -11.69 2.70 4.97
N SER A 442 -12.99 2.53 5.24
CA SER A 442 -13.41 1.72 6.38
C SER A 442 -13.01 0.27 6.15
N ASP A 443 -12.11 -0.22 7.01
CA ASP A 443 -11.77 -1.62 7.13
C ASP A 443 -12.41 -2.25 8.39
N GLY A 444 -12.31 -3.58 8.49
CA GLY A 444 -13.00 -4.35 9.54
C GLY A 444 -12.45 -4.14 10.95
N ASP A 445 -11.30 -3.46 11.10
CA ASP A 445 -10.50 -3.48 12.32
C ASP A 445 -10.57 -2.17 13.13
N GLY A 446 -11.42 -1.23 12.74
CA GLY A 446 -11.72 -0.03 13.54
C GLY A 446 -11.56 1.31 12.80
N ASP A 447 -11.31 1.26 11.49
CA ASP A 447 -11.09 2.43 10.64
C ASP A 447 -12.42 3.11 10.21
N VAL A 448 -12.44 4.45 10.27
CA VAL A 448 -13.56 5.27 9.78
C VAL A 448 -13.10 5.99 8.53
N ALA A 449 -13.63 5.58 7.37
CA ALA A 449 -13.27 6.17 6.09
C ALA A 449 -13.22 7.69 6.13
N ASP A 450 -12.10 8.26 5.69
CA ASP A 450 -11.99 9.67 5.39
C ASP A 450 -13.01 10.09 4.33
N THR A 451 -13.42 11.37 4.37
CA THR A 451 -14.41 11.89 3.42
C THR A 451 -13.78 12.99 2.57
N GLY A 452 -14.14 13.02 1.29
CA GLY A 452 -13.69 14.06 0.36
C GLY A 452 -13.67 13.55 -1.07
N VAL A 453 -13.37 14.43 -2.03
CA VAL A 453 -13.45 14.10 -3.45
C VAL A 453 -12.11 13.64 -4.00
N ASN A 454 -11.98 12.35 -4.32
CA ASN A 454 -10.73 11.75 -4.84
C ASN A 454 -9.55 12.06 -3.92
N ILE A 455 -9.74 11.81 -2.62
CA ILE A 455 -8.72 12.08 -1.60
C ILE A 455 -7.52 11.16 -1.76
N LYS A 456 -6.34 11.70 -1.45
CA LYS A 456 -5.07 10.96 -1.40
C LYS A 456 -4.24 11.41 -0.21
N VAL A 457 -3.46 10.50 0.34
CA VAL A 457 -2.46 10.85 1.35
C VAL A 457 -1.29 11.54 0.67
N THR A 458 -0.96 12.76 1.11
CA THR A 458 0.13 13.56 0.52
C THR A 458 1.33 13.70 1.44
N SER A 459 1.14 13.63 2.74
CA SER A 459 2.24 13.60 3.70
C SER A 459 1.90 12.81 4.95
N VAL A 460 2.94 12.36 5.64
CA VAL A 460 2.85 11.65 6.92
C VAL A 460 3.96 12.11 7.86
N THR A 461 3.65 12.19 9.15
CA THR A 461 4.58 12.59 10.21
C THR A 461 4.53 11.54 11.34
N ALA A 462 5.68 11.10 11.82
CA ALA A 462 5.79 10.26 13.02
C ALA A 462 5.65 11.12 14.28
N THR A 463 4.42 11.46 14.65
CA THR A 463 4.11 12.39 15.75
C THR A 463 4.64 11.92 17.11
N SER A 464 4.79 10.61 17.31
CA SER A 464 5.43 10.04 18.51
C SER A 464 6.95 10.29 18.58
N VAL A 465 7.60 10.73 17.49
CA VAL A 465 9.03 11.06 17.44
C VAL A 465 9.21 12.57 17.63
N THR A 466 10.07 12.97 18.56
CA THR A 466 10.33 14.39 18.84
C THR A 466 10.97 15.06 17.63
N ASP A 467 10.45 16.24 17.25
CA ASP A 467 10.91 17.06 16.12
C ASP A 467 10.84 16.34 14.76
N ALA A 468 9.90 15.40 14.59
CA ALA A 468 9.67 14.76 13.29
C ALA A 468 9.06 15.73 12.28
N ASP A 469 9.72 15.88 11.12
CA ASP A 469 9.22 16.65 10.00
C ASP A 469 8.25 15.82 9.12
N PRO A 470 7.27 16.45 8.46
CA PRO A 470 6.38 15.78 7.52
C PRO A 470 7.15 15.27 6.30
N VAL A 471 6.88 14.03 5.91
CA VAL A 471 7.46 13.36 4.74
C VAL A 471 6.39 13.19 3.67
N SER A 472 6.71 13.54 2.42
CA SER A 472 5.79 13.35 1.29
C SER A 472 5.53 11.88 1.01
N VAL A 473 4.27 11.52 0.82
CA VAL A 473 3.83 10.15 0.52
C VAL A 473 3.73 9.95 -0.99
N THR A 474 4.17 8.77 -1.46
CA THR A 474 4.15 8.39 -2.88
C THR A 474 3.29 7.15 -3.14
N SER A 475 2.91 6.93 -4.40
CA SER A 475 2.18 5.73 -4.80
C SER A 475 2.98 4.43 -4.67
N SER A 476 4.31 4.49 -4.69
CA SER A 476 5.19 3.34 -4.42
C SER A 476 5.36 3.04 -2.93
N GLY A 477 4.74 3.82 -2.05
CA GLY A 477 4.86 3.71 -0.61
C GLY A 477 5.93 4.65 -0.05
N THR A 478 5.78 5.00 1.22
CA THR A 478 6.71 5.84 1.96
C THR A 478 6.84 5.28 3.37
N THR A 479 8.07 4.90 3.73
CA THR A 479 8.38 4.31 5.03
C THR A 479 8.94 5.37 5.96
N ILE A 480 8.32 5.51 7.13
CA ILE A 480 8.77 6.37 8.21
C ILE A 480 9.00 5.55 9.47
N ALA A 481 10.10 5.83 10.16
CA ALA A 481 10.42 5.23 11.45
C ALA A 481 9.69 6.01 12.56
N GLY A 482 8.89 5.30 13.34
CA GLY A 482 8.37 5.75 14.63
C GLY A 482 9.32 5.40 15.78
N ALA A 483 8.86 5.62 17.00
CA ALA A 483 9.59 5.28 18.22
C ALA A 483 9.49 3.78 18.56
N TRP A 484 8.42 3.11 18.13
CA TRP A 484 8.10 1.72 18.49
C TRP A 484 7.87 0.80 17.29
N GLY A 485 7.80 1.36 16.08
CA GLY A 485 7.71 0.61 14.84
C GLY A 485 8.01 1.47 13.61
N SER A 486 7.76 0.89 12.45
CA SER A 486 7.89 1.56 11.16
C SER A 486 6.58 1.48 10.41
N LEU A 487 6.09 2.63 9.93
CA LEU A 487 4.90 2.72 9.09
C LEU A 487 5.33 2.86 7.63
N THR A 488 4.78 2.03 6.75
CA THR A 488 4.82 2.22 5.31
C THR A 488 3.42 2.58 4.84
N ILE A 489 3.23 3.78 4.29
CA ILE A 489 1.93 4.27 3.81
C ILE A 489 2.02 4.69 2.35
N HIS A 490 0.96 4.46 1.59
CA HIS A 490 0.86 4.76 0.17
C HIS A 490 -0.13 5.91 -0.06
N SER A 491 -0.06 6.54 -1.24
CA SER A 491 -0.94 7.66 -1.58
C SER A 491 -2.43 7.28 -1.64
N ASP A 492 -2.74 5.99 -1.83
CA ASP A 492 -4.11 5.45 -1.82
C ASP A 492 -4.62 5.10 -0.41
N GLY A 493 -3.87 5.49 0.63
CA GLY A 493 -4.21 5.26 2.03
C GLY A 493 -3.80 3.90 2.58
N SER A 494 -3.47 2.93 1.72
CA SER A 494 -3.04 1.61 2.17
C SER A 494 -1.75 1.71 2.96
N TYR A 495 -1.67 0.99 4.09
CA TYR A 495 -0.50 1.00 4.93
C TYR A 495 -0.15 -0.37 5.52
N THR A 496 1.10 -0.48 5.95
CA THR A 496 1.60 -1.55 6.79
C THR A 496 2.41 -0.94 7.93
N TYR A 497 2.08 -1.31 9.16
CA TYR A 497 2.84 -0.94 10.34
C TYR A 497 3.53 -2.17 10.91
N GLN A 498 4.86 -2.12 11.01
CA GLN A 498 5.66 -3.17 11.63
C GLN A 498 6.20 -2.64 12.97
N PRO A 499 5.70 -3.14 14.12
CA PRO A 499 6.31 -2.83 15.40
C PRO A 499 7.73 -3.40 15.45
N TYR A 500 8.65 -2.71 16.13
CA TYR A 500 10.01 -3.17 16.38
C TYR A 500 10.05 -4.35 17.37
N GLY A 501 8.94 -4.68 18.03
CA GLY A 501 8.75 -5.83 18.93
C GLY A 501 9.30 -5.63 20.35
N GLY A 502 9.20 -6.67 21.18
CA GLY A 502 9.83 -6.73 22.52
C GLY A 502 8.96 -6.29 23.70
N VAL A 503 9.30 -6.75 24.91
CA VAL A 503 8.54 -6.46 26.15
C VAL A 503 8.39 -4.97 26.47
N ASN A 504 9.32 -4.15 26.00
CA ASN A 504 9.28 -2.70 26.23
C ASN A 504 8.19 -2.00 25.40
N SER A 505 7.73 -2.64 24.33
CA SER A 505 6.70 -2.14 23.43
C SER A 505 5.28 -2.42 23.96
N VAL A 506 5.14 -3.26 24.99
CA VAL A 506 3.83 -3.56 25.61
C VAL A 506 3.26 -2.32 26.29
N GLY A 507 2.01 -1.99 25.94
CA GLY A 507 1.29 -0.84 26.49
C GLY A 507 1.79 0.51 25.98
N GLN A 508 2.70 0.52 25.00
CA GLN A 508 3.10 1.73 24.29
C GLN A 508 2.08 2.05 23.19
N SER A 509 1.96 3.32 22.86
CA SER A 509 1.16 3.80 21.74
C SER A 509 2.03 4.65 20.82
N GLU A 510 1.85 4.44 19.53
CA GLU A 510 2.52 5.17 18.47
C GLU A 510 1.45 5.92 17.67
N VAL A 511 1.70 7.20 17.39
CA VAL A 511 0.78 8.06 16.65
C VAL A 511 1.48 8.59 15.42
N PHE A 512 0.83 8.41 14.28
CA PHE A 512 1.20 9.03 13.01
C PHE A 512 0.12 10.03 12.63
N THR A 513 0.53 11.18 12.09
CA THR A 513 -0.40 12.16 11.54
C THR A 513 -0.18 12.25 10.04
N TYR A 514 -1.23 11.97 9.27
CA TYR A 514 -1.22 12.08 7.82
C TYR A 514 -2.03 13.30 7.36
N THR A 515 -1.73 13.77 6.16
CA THR A 515 -2.49 14.82 5.48
C THR A 515 -3.12 14.24 4.23
N ILE A 516 -4.42 14.44 4.08
CA ILE A 516 -5.15 14.16 2.86
C ILE A 516 -5.30 15.43 2.02
N THR A 517 -5.38 15.25 0.71
CA THR A 517 -5.63 16.33 -0.24
C THR A 517 -6.67 15.82 -1.22
N ASP A 518 -7.69 16.62 -1.49
CA ASP A 518 -8.68 16.29 -2.51
C ASP A 518 -8.19 16.73 -3.91
N SER A 519 -9.00 16.43 -4.91
CA SER A 519 -8.73 16.82 -6.31
C SER A 519 -8.79 18.33 -6.58
N LEU A 520 -9.20 19.14 -5.61
CA LEU A 520 -9.43 20.58 -5.75
C LEU A 520 -8.36 21.44 -5.07
N GLY A 521 -7.52 20.83 -4.23
CA GLY A 521 -6.33 21.46 -3.64
C GLY A 521 -6.41 21.58 -2.15
#